data_AF-A0A7Z9KYS0-F1
#
_entry.id   AF-A0A7Z9KYS0-F1
#
_cell.length_a   1.000
_cell.length_b   1.000
_cell.length_c   1.000
_cell.angle_alpha   90.00
_cell.angle_beta   90.00
_cell.angle_gamma   90.00
#
_symmetry.space_group_name_H-M   'P 1'
#
loop_
_entity.id
_entity.type
_entity.pdbx_description
1 polymer ?
#
loop_
_entity_poly.entity_id
_entity_poly.type
_entity_poly.pdbx_seq_one_letter_code
_entity_poly.pdbx_strand_id
1 'polypeptide(L)'
;MEERRRRIVDTAIELAEEGGFEAVRLRDVAAHAGVALGTVYKRFRSKEDILVAALEREFQVVEAVVEDLSIDGESRAERAVNFFALITRHLCSRPNLARAIIKAMASGDPESAHKVAGFQTRLTAMLGQVIGGDDAADCVDFRTSFLLQQVWFSALVGWMGGLHDEETAVEQMRFAAHSVLAG
;
A
#
# COMPACT_ATOMS: atom_id res chain seq x y z
N MET A 1 4.56 -12.32 -22.65
CA MET A 1 5.32 -11.18 -22.09
C MET A 1 4.85 -10.82 -20.69
N GLU A 2 3.54 -10.82 -20.43
CA GLU A 2 2.96 -10.53 -19.12
C GLU A 2 3.25 -11.63 -18.07
N GLU A 3 3.22 -12.90 -18.49
CA GLU A 3 3.52 -14.04 -17.61
C GLU A 3 4.92 -13.98 -16.96
N ARG A 4 5.93 -13.49 -17.68
CA ARG A 4 7.29 -13.31 -17.11
C ARG A 4 7.31 -12.19 -16.07
N ARG A 5 6.58 -11.10 -16.31
CA ARG A 5 6.45 -10.00 -15.34
C ARG A 5 5.77 -10.52 -14.08
N ARG A 6 4.67 -11.28 -14.23
CA ARG A 6 3.95 -11.91 -13.13
C ARG A 6 4.87 -12.81 -12.30
N ARG A 7 5.58 -13.75 -12.94
CA ARG A 7 6.54 -14.63 -12.24
C ARG A 7 7.62 -13.88 -11.46
N ILE A 8 8.17 -12.81 -12.03
CA ILE A 8 9.18 -12.00 -11.33
C ILE A 8 8.58 -11.37 -10.05
N VAL A 9 7.36 -10.85 -10.12
CA VAL A 9 6.66 -10.27 -8.96
C VAL A 9 6.27 -11.36 -7.95
N ASP A 10 5.75 -12.49 -8.41
CA ASP A 10 5.40 -13.66 -7.57
C ASP A 10 6.61 -14.08 -6.73
N THR A 11 7.75 -14.31 -7.38
CA THR A 11 8.99 -14.70 -6.71
C THR A 11 9.52 -13.63 -5.76
N ALA A 12 9.39 -12.34 -6.11
CA ALA A 12 9.82 -11.27 -5.21
C ALA A 12 8.95 -11.18 -3.96
N ILE A 13 7.65 -11.46 -4.08
CA ILE A 13 6.73 -11.57 -2.93
C ILE A 13 7.17 -12.72 -2.03
N GLU A 14 7.42 -13.91 -2.58
CA GLU A 14 7.88 -15.09 -1.83
C GLU A 14 9.18 -14.79 -1.05
N LEU A 15 10.19 -14.23 -1.72
CA LEU A 15 11.45 -13.86 -1.07
C LEU A 15 11.27 -12.77 0.00
N ALA A 16 10.37 -11.80 -0.23
CA ALA A 16 10.06 -10.76 0.74
C ALA A 16 9.32 -11.32 1.97
N GLU A 17 8.44 -12.30 1.81
CA GLU A 17 7.79 -12.98 2.94
C GLU A 17 8.79 -13.73 3.80
N GLU A 18 9.77 -14.39 3.17
CA GLU A 18 10.80 -15.16 3.87
C GLU A 18 11.79 -14.28 4.65
N GLY A 19 12.29 -13.21 4.05
CA GLY A 19 13.41 -12.44 4.61
C GLY A 19 13.31 -10.93 4.47
N GLY A 20 12.13 -10.41 4.15
CA GLY A 20 11.88 -8.98 4.01
C GLY A 20 12.64 -8.34 2.85
N PHE A 21 12.84 -7.03 2.96
CA PHE A 21 13.41 -6.21 1.89
C PHE A 21 14.81 -6.65 1.41
N GLU A 22 15.66 -7.16 2.31
CA GLU A 22 17.03 -7.53 1.99
C GLU A 22 17.16 -8.89 1.30
N ALA A 23 16.14 -9.76 1.44
CA ALA A 23 16.06 -11.04 0.75
C ALA A 23 15.72 -10.87 -0.74
N VAL A 24 15.05 -9.78 -1.11
CA VAL A 24 14.70 -9.48 -2.51
C VAL A 24 15.91 -8.95 -3.26
N ARG A 25 16.75 -9.86 -3.74
CA ARG A 25 17.90 -9.57 -4.60
C ARG A 25 17.56 -9.95 -6.04
N LEU A 26 17.81 -9.06 -7.00
CA LEU A 26 17.44 -9.26 -8.40
C LEU A 26 17.99 -10.56 -9.02
N ARG A 27 19.19 -10.98 -8.63
CA ARG A 27 19.79 -12.26 -9.04
C ARG A 27 19.02 -13.47 -8.51
N ASP A 28 18.57 -13.39 -7.27
CA ASP A 28 17.86 -14.48 -6.58
C ASP A 28 16.44 -14.55 -7.15
N VAL A 29 15.80 -13.40 -7.39
CA VAL A 29 14.53 -13.29 -8.12
C VAL A 29 14.64 -13.91 -9.51
N ALA A 30 15.69 -13.59 -10.28
CA ALA A 30 15.89 -14.15 -11.62
C ALA A 30 16.02 -15.68 -11.59
N ALA A 31 16.83 -16.19 -10.66
CA ALA A 31 17.07 -17.63 -10.49
C ALA A 31 15.77 -18.37 -10.13
N HIS A 32 15.03 -17.90 -9.14
CA HIS A 32 13.81 -18.55 -8.65
C HIS A 32 12.64 -18.39 -9.63
N ALA A 33 12.53 -17.26 -10.34
CA ALA A 33 11.50 -17.06 -11.37
C ALA A 33 11.77 -17.84 -12.68
N GLY A 34 12.96 -18.46 -12.80
CA GLY A 34 13.38 -19.20 -13.99
C GLY A 34 13.56 -18.30 -15.22
N VAL A 35 14.12 -17.09 -15.03
CA VAL A 35 14.37 -16.12 -16.10
C VAL A 35 15.81 -15.62 -16.07
N ALA A 36 16.34 -15.19 -17.22
CA ALA A 36 17.65 -14.56 -17.24
C ALA A 36 17.64 -13.21 -16.49
N LEU A 37 18.73 -12.87 -15.79
CA LEU A 37 18.85 -11.59 -15.07
C LEU A 37 18.62 -10.37 -15.97
N GLY A 38 19.09 -10.40 -17.22
CA GLY A 38 18.81 -9.34 -18.20
C GLY A 38 17.32 -9.18 -18.53
N THR A 39 16.52 -10.25 -18.37
CA THR A 39 15.06 -10.17 -18.49
C THR A 39 14.46 -9.41 -17.31
N VAL A 40 14.98 -9.59 -16.10
CA VAL A 40 14.55 -8.82 -14.91
C VAL A 40 14.84 -7.35 -15.12
N TYR A 41 16.08 -6.98 -15.46
CA TYR A 41 16.45 -5.57 -15.72
C TYR A 41 15.68 -4.91 -16.87
N LYS A 42 15.21 -5.70 -17.84
CA LYS A 42 14.35 -5.20 -18.92
C LYS A 42 12.94 -4.85 -18.42
N ARG A 43 12.50 -5.44 -17.31
CA ARG A 43 11.14 -5.27 -16.76
C ARG A 43 11.08 -4.35 -15.56
N PHE A 44 12.11 -4.40 -14.73
CA PHE A 44 12.18 -3.65 -13.50
C PHE A 44 13.57 -3.05 -13.35
N ARG A 45 13.60 -1.78 -12.96
CA ARG A 45 14.84 -0.99 -12.92
C ARG A 45 15.58 -1.15 -11.58
N SER A 46 14.84 -1.43 -10.52
CA SER A 46 15.33 -1.57 -9.15
C SER A 46 14.56 -2.69 -8.41
N LYS A 47 15.00 -3.04 -7.19
CA LYS A 47 14.23 -3.98 -6.34
C LYS A 47 12.98 -3.31 -5.79
N GLU A 48 13.06 -2.01 -5.55
CA GLU A 48 11.98 -1.12 -5.13
C GLU A 48 10.88 -1.12 -6.20
N ASP A 49 11.26 -1.02 -7.48
CA ASP A 49 10.33 -1.08 -8.61
C ASP A 49 9.57 -2.42 -8.72
N ILE A 50 10.20 -3.54 -8.33
CA ILE A 50 9.53 -4.85 -8.22
C ILE A 50 8.58 -4.86 -7.02
N LEU A 51 9.03 -4.37 -5.86
CA LEU A 51 8.23 -4.36 -4.63
C LEU A 51 7.03 -3.40 -4.70
N VAL A 52 7.15 -2.28 -5.42
CA VAL A 52 6.01 -1.40 -5.71
C VAL A 52 5.05 -2.06 -6.71
N ALA A 53 5.55 -2.88 -7.64
CA ALA A 53 4.65 -3.70 -8.46
C ALA A 53 3.95 -4.82 -7.66
N ALA A 54 4.60 -5.33 -6.60
CA ALA A 54 3.94 -6.22 -5.64
C ALA A 54 2.84 -5.50 -4.86
N LEU A 55 3.08 -4.25 -4.41
CA LEU A 55 2.05 -3.41 -3.81
C LEU A 55 0.82 -3.25 -4.71
N GLU A 56 1.01 -2.96 -6.00
CA GLU A 56 -0.12 -2.83 -6.94
C GLU A 56 -0.99 -4.08 -6.99
N ARG A 57 -0.38 -5.27 -6.93
CA ARG A 57 -1.09 -6.55 -6.89
C ARG A 57 -1.83 -6.75 -5.56
N GLU A 58 -1.18 -6.44 -4.45
CA GLU A 58 -1.80 -6.53 -3.13
C GLU A 58 -2.98 -5.58 -2.99
N PHE A 59 -2.85 -4.39 -3.58
CA PHE A 59 -3.90 -3.39 -3.55
C PHE A 59 -5.12 -3.78 -4.39
N GLN A 60 -4.95 -4.51 -5.50
CA GLN A 60 -6.08 -5.03 -6.29
C GLN A 60 -7.02 -5.93 -5.47
N VAL A 61 -6.46 -6.68 -4.51
CA VAL A 61 -7.27 -7.51 -3.59
C VAL A 61 -8.09 -6.61 -2.67
N VAL A 62 -7.50 -5.54 -2.15
CA VAL A 62 -8.19 -4.57 -1.29
C VAL A 62 -9.26 -3.81 -2.09
N GLU A 63 -8.95 -3.35 -3.31
CA GLU A 63 -9.90 -2.67 -4.20
C GLU A 63 -11.16 -3.52 -4.39
N ALA A 64 -11.00 -4.82 -4.73
CA ALA A 64 -12.15 -5.72 -4.87
C ALA A 64 -12.96 -5.87 -3.57
N VAL A 65 -12.30 -5.96 -2.42
CA VAL A 65 -12.98 -6.07 -1.12
C VAL A 65 -13.76 -4.80 -0.78
N VAL A 66 -13.21 -3.62 -1.07
CA VAL A 66 -13.87 -2.32 -0.83
C VAL A 66 -15.00 -2.08 -1.83
N GLU A 67 -14.88 -2.56 -3.06
CA GLU A 67 -15.97 -2.50 -4.05
C GLU A 67 -17.15 -3.40 -3.65
N ASP A 68 -16.88 -4.59 -3.11
CA ASP A 68 -17.92 -5.56 -2.72
C ASP A 68 -18.54 -5.27 -1.34
N LEU A 69 -17.82 -4.59 -0.44
CA LEU A 69 -18.25 -4.30 0.92
C LEU A 69 -18.43 -2.79 1.13
N SER A 70 -19.63 -2.41 1.58
CA SER A 70 -19.79 -1.07 2.16
C SER A 70 -18.96 -0.99 3.44
N ILE A 71 -18.06 -0.01 3.52
CA ILE A 71 -17.32 0.29 4.74
C ILE A 71 -18.24 1.08 5.66
N ASP A 72 -18.87 0.37 6.60
CA ASP A 72 -19.80 0.95 7.56
C ASP A 72 -19.10 1.92 8.54
N GLY A 73 -19.87 2.87 9.06
CA GLY A 73 -19.48 3.80 10.11
C GLY A 73 -20.51 4.91 10.31
N GLU A 74 -20.79 5.26 11.56
CA GLU A 74 -21.79 6.27 11.95
C GLU A 74 -21.40 7.69 11.51
N SER A 75 -20.10 7.91 11.26
CA SER A 75 -19.55 9.19 10.79
C SER A 75 -18.54 9.02 9.65
N ARG A 76 -18.25 10.11 8.93
CA ARG A 76 -17.17 10.13 7.91
C ARG A 76 -15.82 9.75 8.51
N ALA A 77 -15.54 10.21 9.73
CA ALA A 77 -14.32 9.89 10.45
C ALA A 77 -14.23 8.39 10.76
N GLU A 78 -15.34 7.77 11.20
CA GLU A 78 -15.37 6.34 11.46
C GLU A 78 -15.18 5.51 10.20
N ARG A 79 -15.82 5.88 9.08
CA ARG A 79 -15.61 5.21 7.78
C ARG A 79 -14.15 5.32 7.32
N ALA A 80 -13.51 6.49 7.49
CA ALA A 80 -12.09 6.67 7.18
C ALA A 80 -11.20 5.75 8.03
N VAL A 81 -11.48 5.64 9.33
CA VAL A 81 -10.74 4.76 10.25
C VAL A 81 -10.93 3.29 9.86
N ASN A 82 -12.15 2.86 9.60
CA ASN A 82 -12.46 1.47 9.22
C ASN A 82 -11.80 1.09 7.88
N PHE A 83 -11.79 2.02 6.92
CA PHE A 83 -11.10 1.86 5.64
C PHE A 83 -9.59 1.61 5.82
N PHE A 84 -8.91 2.49 6.56
CA PHE A 84 -7.47 2.32 6.79
C PHE A 84 -7.16 1.12 7.67
N ALA A 85 -8.01 0.79 8.65
CA ALA A 85 -7.85 -0.41 9.47
C ALA A 85 -7.93 -1.69 8.64
N LEU A 86 -8.83 -1.75 7.66
CA LEU A 86 -8.94 -2.88 6.72
C LEU A 86 -7.64 -3.05 5.92
N ILE A 87 -7.12 -1.96 5.34
CA ILE A 87 -5.89 -2.00 4.54
C ILE A 87 -4.68 -2.35 5.42
N THR A 88 -4.55 -1.72 6.59
CA THR A 88 -3.49 -2.01 7.55
C THR A 88 -3.49 -3.48 7.92
N ARG A 89 -4.64 -4.05 8.29
CA ARG A 89 -4.75 -5.47 8.65
C ARG A 89 -4.36 -6.39 7.50
N HIS A 90 -4.79 -6.09 6.27
CA HIS A 90 -4.41 -6.85 5.09
C HIS A 90 -2.90 -6.85 4.88
N LEU A 91 -2.26 -5.68 4.91
CA LEU A 91 -0.81 -5.55 4.77
C LEU A 91 -0.07 -6.25 5.91
N CYS A 92 -0.43 -5.95 7.16
CA CYS A 92 0.26 -6.44 8.36
C CYS A 92 0.10 -7.95 8.58
N SER A 93 -0.87 -8.62 7.92
CA SER A 93 -1.01 -10.09 7.95
C SER A 93 0.23 -10.83 7.46
N ARG A 94 1.05 -10.19 6.61
CA ARG A 94 2.34 -10.68 6.12
C ARG A 94 3.43 -9.65 6.42
N PRO A 95 3.94 -9.61 7.66
CA PRO A 95 4.70 -8.47 8.16
C PRO A 95 6.02 -8.23 7.42
N ASN A 96 6.71 -9.29 6.97
CA ASN A 96 7.96 -9.14 6.22
C ASN A 96 7.73 -8.52 4.83
N LEU A 97 6.67 -8.97 4.12
CA LEU A 97 6.26 -8.41 2.84
C LEU A 97 5.83 -6.94 3.01
N ALA A 98 4.98 -6.66 3.99
CA ALA A 98 4.52 -5.28 4.25
C ALA A 98 5.69 -4.35 4.55
N ARG A 99 6.63 -4.75 5.41
CA ARG A 99 7.84 -3.96 5.69
C ARG A 99 8.67 -3.73 4.44
N ALA A 100 8.81 -4.73 3.57
CA ALA A 100 9.53 -4.60 2.31
C ALA A 100 8.86 -3.59 1.37
N ILE A 101 7.54 -3.67 1.22
CA ILE A 101 6.75 -2.75 0.40
C ILE A 101 6.82 -1.31 0.95
N ILE A 102 6.59 -1.11 2.25
CA ILE A 102 6.62 0.22 2.87
C ILE A 102 8.02 0.82 2.76
N LYS A 103 9.07 0.03 2.97
CA LYS A 103 10.47 0.47 2.78
C LYS A 103 10.76 0.84 1.32
N ALA A 104 10.25 0.08 0.35
CA ALA A 104 10.37 0.42 -1.07
C ALA A 104 9.69 1.76 -1.38
N MET A 105 8.47 1.97 -0.92
CA MET A 105 7.75 3.24 -1.10
C MET A 105 8.46 4.43 -0.45
N ALA A 106 9.02 4.24 0.75
CA ALA A 106 9.71 5.29 1.52
C ALA A 106 11.16 5.56 1.06
N SER A 107 11.71 4.71 0.18
CA SER A 107 13.12 4.77 -0.26
C SER A 107 13.48 6.03 -1.06
N GLY A 108 12.49 6.67 -1.68
CA GLY A 108 12.72 7.78 -2.61
C GLY A 108 13.30 7.34 -3.96
N ASP A 109 13.22 6.05 -4.32
CA ASP A 109 13.68 5.55 -5.62
C ASP A 109 12.94 6.22 -6.80
N PRO A 110 13.63 7.01 -7.65
CA PRO A 110 12.99 7.72 -8.76
C PRO A 110 12.34 6.79 -9.79
N GLU A 111 12.87 5.58 -9.96
CA GLU A 111 12.38 4.61 -10.95
C GLU A 111 10.98 4.09 -10.60
N SER A 112 10.69 3.94 -9.29
CA SER A 112 9.38 3.50 -8.81
C SER A 112 8.40 4.64 -8.51
N ALA A 113 8.86 5.91 -8.51
CA ALA A 113 8.09 7.07 -8.08
C ALA A 113 6.76 7.22 -8.82
N HIS A 114 6.72 6.93 -10.12
CA HIS A 114 5.48 7.03 -10.91
C HIS A 114 4.43 6.00 -10.46
N LYS A 115 4.85 4.79 -10.07
CA LYS A 115 3.95 3.73 -9.59
C LYS A 115 3.43 4.06 -8.20
N VAL A 116 4.30 4.56 -7.34
CA VAL A 116 3.90 5.06 -6.00
C VAL A 116 2.87 6.18 -6.13
N ALA A 117 3.09 7.16 -7.01
CA ALA A 117 2.14 8.24 -7.25
C ALA A 117 0.79 7.72 -7.79
N GLY A 118 0.81 6.76 -8.70
CA GLY A 118 -0.40 6.11 -9.23
C GLY A 118 -1.17 5.34 -8.15
N PHE A 119 -0.48 4.60 -7.29
CA PHE A 119 -1.07 3.94 -6.12
C PHE A 119 -1.69 4.97 -5.15
N GLN A 120 -0.94 6.01 -4.79
CA GLN A 120 -1.42 7.07 -3.88
C GLN A 120 -2.67 7.77 -4.43
N THR A 121 -2.71 8.04 -5.74
CA THR A 121 -3.87 8.68 -6.37
C THR A 121 -5.12 7.80 -6.28
N ARG A 122 -4.97 6.49 -6.56
CA ARG A 122 -6.09 5.53 -6.47
C ARG A 122 -6.58 5.34 -5.04
N LEU A 123 -5.66 5.19 -4.08
CA LEU A 123 -6.01 5.06 -2.67
C LEU A 123 -6.74 6.30 -2.14
N THR A 124 -6.28 7.50 -2.51
CA THR A 124 -6.93 8.76 -2.13
C THR A 124 -8.35 8.85 -2.71
N ALA A 125 -8.53 8.46 -3.98
CA ALA A 125 -9.84 8.46 -4.62
C ALA A 125 -10.81 7.47 -3.97
N MET A 126 -10.33 6.25 -3.68
CA MET A 126 -11.11 5.22 -3.00
C MET A 126 -11.54 5.65 -1.60
N LEU A 127 -10.64 6.27 -0.83
CA LEU A 127 -11.00 6.86 0.46
C LEU A 127 -12.09 7.94 0.30
N GLY A 128 -11.94 8.82 -0.69
CA GLY A 128 -12.91 9.88 -0.99
C GLY A 128 -14.32 9.34 -1.25
N GLN A 129 -14.43 8.22 -1.98
CA GLN A 129 -15.71 7.54 -2.21
C GLN A 129 -16.29 6.96 -0.91
N VAL A 130 -15.46 6.27 -0.12
CA VAL A 130 -15.88 5.67 1.16
C VAL A 130 -16.38 6.71 2.16
N ILE A 131 -15.70 7.85 2.29
CA ILE A 131 -16.10 8.89 3.25
C ILE A 131 -17.19 9.81 2.70
N GLY A 132 -17.23 10.05 1.39
CA GLY A 132 -18.23 10.90 0.75
C GLY A 132 -19.62 10.26 0.66
N GLY A 133 -19.71 8.93 0.61
CA GLY A 133 -20.99 8.25 0.36
C GLY A 133 -21.52 8.50 -1.06
N ASP A 134 -22.75 8.09 -1.33
CA ASP A 134 -23.36 8.16 -2.68
C ASP A 134 -23.82 9.57 -3.09
N ASP A 135 -23.86 10.52 -2.14
CA ASP A 135 -24.37 11.88 -2.42
C ASP A 135 -23.23 12.81 -2.87
N ALA A 136 -23.38 13.38 -4.07
CA ALA A 136 -22.43 14.33 -4.62
C ALA A 136 -22.28 15.60 -3.75
N ALA A 137 -23.28 15.92 -2.92
CA ALA A 137 -23.21 17.02 -1.95
C ALA A 137 -22.25 16.72 -0.78
N ASP A 138 -21.95 15.45 -0.51
CA ASP A 138 -21.09 14.99 0.58
C ASP A 138 -19.66 14.65 0.13
N CYS A 139 -19.32 14.94 -1.14
CA CYS A 139 -17.98 14.77 -1.70
C CYS A 139 -16.92 15.42 -0.81
N VAL A 140 -16.04 14.61 -0.24
CA VAL A 140 -14.86 15.12 0.48
C VAL A 140 -13.79 15.50 -0.54
N ASP A 141 -13.25 16.71 -0.41
CA ASP A 141 -12.20 17.20 -1.29
C ASP A 141 -10.98 16.27 -1.27
N PHE A 142 -10.37 16.07 -2.44
CA PHE A 142 -9.21 15.20 -2.64
C PHE A 142 -8.08 15.50 -1.65
N ARG A 143 -7.92 16.79 -1.28
CA ARG A 143 -6.90 17.22 -0.31
C ARG A 143 -7.10 16.62 1.06
N THR A 144 -8.32 16.51 1.55
CA THR A 144 -8.60 15.92 2.86
C THR A 144 -8.26 14.43 2.87
N SER A 145 -8.72 13.68 1.86
CA SER A 145 -8.38 12.27 1.70
C SER A 145 -6.86 12.06 1.57
N PHE A 146 -6.19 12.93 0.81
CA PHE A 146 -4.74 12.87 0.64
C PHE A 146 -4.00 13.12 1.97
N LEU A 147 -4.43 14.09 2.77
CA LEU A 147 -3.84 14.34 4.10
C LEU A 147 -3.97 13.13 5.02
N LEU A 148 -5.17 12.54 5.09
CA LEU A 148 -5.40 11.32 5.88
C LEU A 148 -4.51 10.17 5.41
N GLN A 149 -4.36 10.00 4.10
CA GLN A 149 -3.45 9.02 3.52
C GLN A 149 -1.97 9.28 3.88
N GLN A 150 -1.50 10.54 3.86
CA GLN A 150 -0.13 10.87 4.25
C GLN A 150 0.13 10.56 5.73
N VAL A 151 -0.83 10.86 6.60
CA VAL A 151 -0.76 10.50 8.03
C VAL A 151 -0.70 8.98 8.20
N TRP A 152 -1.57 8.24 7.52
CA TRP A 152 -1.57 6.78 7.55
C TRP A 152 -0.25 6.18 7.06
N PHE A 153 0.30 6.69 5.95
CA PHE A 153 1.59 6.23 5.45
C PHE A 153 2.72 6.51 6.43
N SER A 154 2.73 7.69 7.08
CA SER A 154 3.71 8.02 8.11
C SER A 154 3.60 7.07 9.32
N ALA A 155 2.38 6.72 9.73
CA ALA A 155 2.14 5.72 10.77
C ALA A 155 2.69 4.34 10.37
N LEU A 156 2.48 3.90 9.12
CA LEU A 156 3.03 2.65 8.61
C LEU A 156 4.57 2.64 8.54
N VAL A 157 5.19 3.78 8.21
CA VAL A 157 6.66 3.92 8.24
C VAL A 157 7.19 3.76 9.66
N GLY A 158 6.52 4.36 10.65
CA GLY A 158 6.87 4.19 12.07
C GLY A 158 6.73 2.73 12.53
N TRP A 159 5.63 2.06 12.16
CA TRP A 159 5.44 0.63 12.44
C TRP A 159 6.51 -0.24 11.78
N MET A 160 6.82 0.03 10.50
CA MET A 160 7.85 -0.70 9.75
C MET A 160 9.23 -0.56 10.39
N GLY A 161 9.56 0.63 10.89
CA GLY A 161 10.79 0.93 11.62
C GLY A 161 10.82 0.42 13.07
N GLY A 162 9.72 -0.13 13.58
CA GLY A 162 9.60 -0.58 14.97
C GLY A 162 9.47 0.55 15.99
N LEU A 163 9.09 1.76 15.56
CA LEU A 163 8.84 2.90 16.44
C LEU A 163 7.59 2.68 17.30
N HIS A 164 6.58 2.01 16.74
CA HIS A 164 5.32 1.69 17.39
C HIS A 164 4.69 0.42 16.81
N ASP A 165 3.65 -0.11 17.46
CA ASP A 165 2.92 -1.30 17.03
C ASP A 165 1.74 -0.97 16.09
N GLU A 166 1.05 -2.01 15.62
CA GLU A 166 -0.08 -1.86 14.69
C GLU A 166 -1.23 -1.06 15.33
N GLU A 167 -1.49 -1.28 16.62
CA GLU A 167 -2.56 -0.60 17.37
C GLU A 167 -2.32 0.91 17.41
N THR A 168 -1.10 1.33 17.74
CA THR A 168 -0.72 2.75 17.74
C THR A 168 -0.90 3.40 16.36
N ALA A 169 -0.62 2.68 15.27
CA ALA A 169 -0.82 3.19 13.91
C ALA A 169 -2.31 3.44 13.61
N VAL A 170 -3.20 2.56 14.07
CA VAL A 170 -4.66 2.74 13.94
C VAL A 170 -5.17 3.88 14.83
N GLU A 171 -4.63 4.04 16.04
CA GLU A 171 -4.97 5.15 16.93
C GLU A 171 -4.59 6.52 16.36
N GLN A 172 -3.40 6.64 15.76
CA GLN A 172 -2.97 7.86 15.06
C GLN A 172 -3.95 8.21 13.93
N MET A 173 -4.40 7.21 13.19
CA MET A 173 -5.41 7.40 12.14
C MET A 173 -6.75 7.85 12.74
N ARG A 174 -7.18 7.27 13.86
CA ARG A 174 -8.39 7.69 14.56
C ARG A 174 -8.32 9.16 14.97
N PHE A 175 -7.24 9.59 15.60
CA PHE A 175 -7.06 10.98 16.01
C PHE A 175 -7.07 11.94 14.80
N ALA A 176 -6.35 11.59 13.73
CA ALA A 176 -6.28 12.41 12.53
C ALA A 176 -7.63 12.52 11.81
N ALA A 177 -8.34 11.40 11.65
CA ALA A 177 -9.66 11.38 11.01
C ALA A 177 -10.66 12.27 11.76
N HIS A 178 -10.72 12.17 13.09
CA HIS A 178 -11.61 13.03 13.89
C HIS A 178 -11.20 14.50 13.82
N SER A 179 -9.90 14.81 13.83
CA SER A 179 -9.43 16.20 13.78
C SER A 179 -9.72 16.89 12.45
N VAL A 180 -9.62 16.14 11.34
CA VAL A 180 -9.75 16.70 9.99
C VAL A 180 -11.21 16.67 9.48
N LEU A 181 -12.02 15.69 9.92
CA LEU A 181 -13.39 15.49 9.43
C LEU A 181 -14.51 15.91 10.40
N ALA A 182 -14.18 16.40 11.61
CA ALA A 182 -15.17 16.94 12.54
C ALA A 182 -15.44 18.45 12.37
N GLY A 183 -14.77 19.10 11.42
CA GLY A 183 -15.05 20.48 10.99
C GLY A 183 -15.93 20.53 9.76
#